data_AF-A0A8T2GRK2-F1
#
_entry.id   AF-A0A8T2GRK2-F1
#
_cell.length_a   1.000
_cell.length_b   1.000
_cell.length_c   1.000
_cell.angle_alpha   90.00
_cell.angle_beta   90.00
_cell.angle_gamma   90.00
#
_symmetry.space_group_name_H-M   'P 1'
#
loop_
_entity.id
_entity.type
_entity.pdbx_description
1 polymer ?
#
loop_
_entity_poly.entity_id
_entity_poly.type
_entity_poly.pdbx_seq_one_letter_code
_entity_poly.pdbx_strand_id
1 'polypeptide(L)'
;MALVHYMNVSRSTFPLSRSSKINLSSSFASLPLQFHKNIKRLESSVPPSASASASPAFPIDVEYLRREFSGHGATFEDIGETCIARLKLDNGSSANVMLTRGMITSYKVRVWHGGKVELLHTWVEQEEEEVVIRGGVSSAFRSSDSDEISDWRLQGISGDSKDCVQMELRRSDKKIKEIELKQIISLRENTLSIELSMTNKGISPIKLEGCSLVSYLTVSTPEATYAVGLEGSDFVETTPFLPRFGVVQGEKEEEKPGFGGEEESNYKQLNREMSRIYTCAPKSFTVIDRGRRNSVVVGREGFEEVYMYSPGSRLESYTKSAYVCIGPSSLLSPISLESGCVWRGVLHLHNPNS
;
A
#
# COMPACT_ATOMS: atom_id res chain seq x y z
N MET A 1 -65.94 -4.82 -7.87
CA MET A 1 -66.17 -3.96 -6.68
C MET A 1 -65.16 -4.32 -5.62
N ALA A 2 -64.54 -3.29 -5.05
CA ALA A 2 -63.43 -3.35 -4.10
C ALA A 2 -63.80 -4.00 -2.76
N LEU A 3 -62.80 -4.52 -2.05
CA LEU A 3 -62.40 -3.92 -0.77
C LEU A 3 -61.00 -4.40 -0.33
N VAL A 4 -60.24 -3.41 0.10
CA VAL A 4 -58.85 -3.40 0.53
C VAL A 4 -58.84 -3.65 2.04
N HIS A 5 -57.86 -4.40 2.57
CA HIS A 5 -57.50 -4.28 3.98
C HIS A 5 -55.98 -4.27 4.17
N TYR A 6 -55.53 -3.16 4.76
CA TYR A 6 -54.18 -2.81 5.16
C TYR A 6 -53.67 -3.74 6.27
N MET A 7 -52.40 -4.16 6.16
CA MET A 7 -51.61 -4.71 7.26
C MET A 7 -50.77 -3.58 7.87
N ASN A 8 -50.92 -3.39 9.19
CA ASN A 8 -50.25 -2.38 9.98
C ASN A 8 -48.93 -2.94 10.52
N VAL A 9 -47.83 -2.23 10.29
CA VAL A 9 -46.48 -2.59 10.74
C VAL A 9 -46.31 -2.18 12.21
N SER A 10 -45.94 -3.13 13.08
CA SER A 10 -45.53 -2.85 14.45
C SER A 10 -44.00 -2.90 14.55
N ARG A 11 -43.41 -1.79 15.04
CA ARG A 11 -41.99 -1.66 15.39
C ARG A 11 -41.61 -2.69 16.46
N SER A 12 -40.59 -3.49 16.21
CA SER A 12 -39.91 -4.24 17.26
C SER A 12 -38.51 -3.68 17.49
N THR A 13 -38.22 -3.46 18.77
CA THR A 13 -37.03 -2.88 19.36
C THR A 13 -35.90 -3.90 19.46
N PHE A 14 -34.68 -3.46 19.13
CA PHE A 14 -33.43 -4.23 19.27
C PHE A 14 -33.24 -4.75 20.71
N PRO A 15 -32.83 -6.02 20.91
CA PRO A 15 -32.37 -6.47 22.21
C PRO A 15 -30.89 -6.14 22.40
N LEU A 16 -30.60 -5.39 23.47
CA LEU A 16 -29.29 -5.31 24.11
C LEU A 16 -28.90 -6.72 24.59
N SER A 17 -27.91 -7.35 23.96
CA SER A 17 -27.35 -8.60 24.43
C SER A 17 -26.13 -8.34 25.33
N ARG A 18 -26.04 -9.17 26.36
CA ARG A 18 -25.30 -8.98 27.60
C ARG A 18 -23.96 -9.70 27.47
N SER A 19 -22.84 -8.96 27.51
CA SER A 19 -21.51 -9.57 27.44
C SER A 19 -21.12 -10.22 28.77
N SER A 20 -20.87 -11.53 28.76
CA SER A 20 -20.13 -12.21 29.83
C SER A 20 -18.65 -12.22 29.47
N LYS A 21 -17.88 -11.38 30.17
CA LYS A 21 -16.42 -11.31 30.07
C LYS A 21 -15.79 -12.59 30.64
N ILE A 22 -15.13 -13.37 29.80
CA ILE A 22 -14.17 -14.38 30.22
C ILE A 22 -12.78 -13.80 29.93
N ASN A 23 -12.08 -13.40 30.98
CA ASN A 23 -10.72 -12.88 30.88
C ASN A 23 -9.74 -14.06 30.69
N LEU A 24 -9.24 -14.23 29.47
CA LEU A 24 -8.04 -15.03 29.20
C LEU A 24 -6.89 -14.05 28.93
N SER A 25 -6.05 -13.88 29.95
CA SER A 25 -4.79 -13.13 29.90
C SER A 25 -3.85 -13.78 28.89
N SER A 26 -3.64 -13.14 27.74
CA SER A 26 -2.48 -13.40 26.88
C SER A 26 -1.65 -12.13 26.79
N SER A 27 -0.53 -12.13 27.51
CA SER A 27 0.42 -11.04 27.56
C SER A 27 1.33 -11.09 26.33
N PHE A 28 0.95 -10.38 25.27
CA PHE A 28 1.90 -9.91 24.25
C PHE A 28 2.15 -8.43 24.49
N ALA A 29 3.38 -8.09 24.85
CA ALA A 29 3.80 -6.71 25.06
C ALA A 29 3.80 -5.95 23.73
N SER A 30 2.75 -5.16 23.49
CA SER A 30 2.73 -4.14 22.44
C SER A 30 3.56 -2.94 22.91
N LEU A 31 4.70 -2.69 22.26
CA LEU A 31 5.45 -1.45 22.44
C LEU A 31 4.57 -0.26 21.98
N PRO A 32 4.42 0.81 22.78
CA PRO A 32 3.56 1.93 22.42
C PRO A 32 4.29 2.84 21.43
N LEU A 33 3.90 2.78 20.16
CA LEU A 33 4.23 3.84 19.20
C LEU A 33 3.23 4.99 19.39
N GLN A 34 3.64 6.08 20.03
CA GLN A 34 2.83 7.29 20.18
C GLN A 34 2.81 8.09 18.86
N PHE A 35 1.61 8.43 18.34
CA PHE A 35 1.48 9.20 17.10
C PHE A 35 0.44 10.32 17.18
N HIS A 36 0.83 11.50 16.69
CA HIS A 36 0.06 12.74 16.57
C HIS A 36 -0.76 12.81 15.27
N LYS A 37 -1.71 13.76 15.19
CA LYS A 37 -2.54 14.08 14.02
C LYS A 37 -1.75 14.07 12.70
N ASN A 38 -2.28 13.39 11.67
CA ASN A 38 -1.62 13.11 10.38
C ASN A 38 -1.71 14.24 9.34
N ILE A 39 -2.45 15.31 9.64
CA ILE A 39 -2.48 16.54 8.84
C ILE A 39 -1.80 17.64 9.63
N LYS A 40 -0.78 18.26 9.02
CA LYS A 40 -0.05 19.38 9.59
C LYS A 40 -0.09 20.56 8.63
N ARG A 41 -0.23 21.77 9.19
CA ARG A 41 -0.04 23.03 8.48
C ARG A 41 1.46 23.32 8.44
N LEU A 42 2.00 23.68 7.28
CA LEU A 42 3.41 24.02 7.18
C LEU A 42 3.68 25.37 7.88
N GLU A 43 4.44 25.37 8.97
CA GLU A 43 5.03 26.60 9.52
C GLU A 43 6.36 26.87 8.81
N SER A 44 6.46 28.04 8.18
CA SER A 44 7.57 28.44 7.32
C SER A 44 8.79 28.87 8.14
N SER A 45 9.85 28.06 8.19
CA SER A 45 11.24 28.56 8.30
C SER A 45 12.29 27.46 8.02
N VAL A 46 12.76 27.35 6.76
CA VAL A 46 14.04 26.70 6.40
C VAL A 46 14.65 27.47 5.22
N PRO A 47 15.96 27.78 5.21
CA PRO A 47 16.60 28.54 4.14
C PRO A 47 16.68 27.74 2.82
N PRO A 48 16.83 28.42 1.67
CA PRO A 48 16.81 27.77 0.37
C PRO A 48 18.03 26.86 0.19
N SER A 49 17.79 25.55 0.04
CA SER A 49 18.76 24.65 -0.59
C SER A 49 18.70 24.85 -2.10
N ALA A 50 19.86 25.02 -2.72
CA ALA A 50 19.99 25.35 -4.14
C ALA A 50 19.27 24.31 -5.02
N SER A 51 18.21 24.73 -5.71
CA SER A 51 17.50 23.94 -6.71
C SER A 51 18.08 24.23 -8.09
N ALA A 52 18.80 23.27 -8.68
CA ALA A 52 19.06 23.29 -10.11
C ALA A 52 17.76 22.93 -10.85
N SER A 53 17.32 23.79 -11.78
CA SER A 53 16.17 23.51 -12.63
C SER A 53 16.55 22.44 -13.66
N ALA A 54 15.71 21.40 -13.79
CA ALA A 54 15.82 20.42 -14.86
C ALA A 54 14.55 20.46 -15.72
N SER A 55 14.69 21.04 -16.92
CA SER A 55 13.81 20.86 -18.08
C SER A 55 14.48 19.88 -19.07
N PRO A 56 13.77 19.46 -20.12
CA PRO A 56 12.79 18.37 -20.20
C PRO A 56 13.43 17.01 -20.54
N ALA A 57 12.71 15.92 -20.26
CA ALA A 57 12.86 14.54 -20.74
C ALA A 57 14.22 14.14 -21.37
N PHE A 58 15.25 13.97 -20.54
CA PHE A 58 16.40 13.14 -20.88
C PHE A 58 16.23 11.77 -20.20
N PRO A 59 16.68 10.66 -20.82
CA PRO A 59 16.70 9.37 -20.14
C PRO A 59 17.47 9.50 -18.82
N ILE A 60 17.05 8.73 -17.81
CA ILE A 60 17.68 8.74 -16.49
C ILE A 60 19.19 8.55 -16.67
N ASP A 61 20.00 9.54 -16.30
CA ASP A 61 21.46 9.43 -16.33
C ASP A 61 21.91 8.50 -15.20
N VAL A 62 22.00 7.21 -15.52
CA VAL A 62 22.37 6.16 -14.56
C VAL A 62 23.82 6.36 -14.08
N GLU A 63 24.70 6.91 -14.90
CA GLU A 63 26.08 7.20 -14.50
C GLU A 63 26.14 8.34 -13.49
N TYR A 64 25.32 9.38 -13.66
CA TYR A 64 25.12 10.40 -12.64
C TYR A 64 24.57 9.79 -11.34
N LEU A 65 23.52 8.96 -11.41
CA LEU A 65 22.94 8.33 -10.22
C LEU A 65 23.96 7.46 -9.48
N ARG A 66 24.76 6.69 -10.23
CA ARG A 66 25.87 5.91 -9.65
C ARG A 66 26.88 6.82 -9.00
N ARG A 67 27.31 7.90 -9.66
CA ARG A 67 28.31 8.81 -9.09
C ARG A 67 27.85 9.49 -7.81
N GLU A 68 26.60 9.95 -7.79
CA GLU A 68 26.05 10.75 -6.70
C GLU A 68 25.63 9.89 -5.50
N PHE A 69 25.00 8.74 -5.75
CA PHE A 69 24.34 7.97 -4.69
C PHE A 69 24.99 6.61 -4.38
N SER A 70 25.97 6.14 -5.18
CA SER A 70 26.70 4.91 -4.83
C SER A 70 27.45 5.11 -3.52
N GLY A 71 27.23 4.21 -2.56
CA GLY A 71 27.81 4.27 -1.21
C GLY A 71 26.78 4.33 -0.10
N HIS A 72 25.53 4.73 -0.40
CA HIS A 72 24.44 4.79 0.57
C HIS A 72 23.58 3.51 0.58
N GLY A 73 24.20 2.35 0.34
CA GLY A 73 23.49 1.06 0.26
C GLY A 73 22.54 0.92 -0.94
N ALA A 74 22.73 1.74 -1.99
CA ALA A 74 21.95 1.69 -3.22
C ALA A 74 22.84 1.49 -4.45
N THR A 75 22.34 0.75 -5.44
CA THR A 75 22.94 0.56 -6.76
C THR A 75 21.90 0.74 -7.86
N PHE A 76 22.32 1.11 -9.06
CA PHE A 76 21.40 1.42 -10.17
C PHE A 76 21.71 0.56 -11.40
N GLU A 77 20.67 0.01 -12.00
CA GLU A 77 20.70 -0.82 -13.20
C GLU A 77 19.75 -0.24 -14.25
N ASP A 78 20.24 -0.08 -15.47
CA ASP A 78 19.47 0.44 -16.60
C ASP A 78 18.63 -0.67 -17.23
N ILE A 79 17.35 -0.39 -17.50
CA ILE A 79 16.42 -1.32 -18.15
C ILE A 79 15.56 -0.54 -19.15
N GLY A 80 16.09 -0.39 -20.37
CA GLY A 80 15.39 0.26 -21.48
C GLY A 80 15.16 1.74 -21.20
N GLU A 81 13.90 2.13 -21.00
CA GLU A 81 13.51 3.52 -20.72
C GLU A 81 13.38 3.80 -19.21
N THR A 82 13.61 2.81 -18.34
CA THR A 82 13.53 2.95 -16.90
C THR A 82 14.81 2.51 -16.20
N CYS A 83 14.98 2.96 -14.97
CA CYS A 83 16.10 2.59 -14.11
C CYS A 83 15.56 1.87 -12.88
N ILE A 84 16.19 0.73 -12.55
CA ILE A 84 15.96 0.04 -11.29
C ILE A 84 17.02 0.48 -10.29
N ALA A 85 16.56 1.05 -9.19
CA ALA A 85 17.37 1.24 -8.01
C ALA A 85 17.22 0.04 -7.07
N ARG A 86 18.34 -0.58 -6.70
CA ARG A 86 18.41 -1.69 -5.76
C ARG A 86 18.94 -1.19 -4.43
N LEU A 87 18.11 -1.24 -3.40
CA LEU A 87 18.47 -0.97 -2.01
C LEU A 87 18.94 -2.26 -1.36
N LYS A 88 20.04 -2.23 -0.59
CA LYS A 88 20.61 -3.42 0.04
C LYS A 88 21.23 -3.10 1.39
N LEU A 89 20.94 -3.96 2.36
CA LEU A 89 21.57 -3.97 3.67
C LEU A 89 22.62 -5.09 3.77
N ASP A 90 23.55 -4.94 4.71
CA ASP A 90 24.65 -5.88 5.00
C ASP A 90 24.11 -7.23 5.51
N ASN A 91 22.97 -7.22 6.20
CA ASN A 91 22.27 -8.43 6.63
C ASN A 91 21.69 -9.24 5.45
N GLY A 92 21.71 -8.68 4.24
CA GLY A 92 21.26 -9.31 3.01
C GLY A 92 19.83 -8.99 2.61
N SER A 93 19.05 -8.27 3.41
CA SER A 93 17.75 -7.73 3.01
C SER A 93 17.94 -6.74 1.85
N SER A 94 17.04 -6.78 0.87
CA SER A 94 17.14 -5.97 -0.33
C SER A 94 15.79 -5.66 -0.93
N ALA A 95 15.65 -4.49 -1.55
CA ALA A 95 14.45 -4.12 -2.30
C ALA A 95 14.83 -3.53 -3.67
N ASN A 96 14.02 -3.79 -4.68
CA ASN A 96 14.17 -3.19 -6.01
C ASN A 96 13.06 -2.16 -6.23
N VAL A 97 13.42 -0.98 -6.72
CA VAL A 97 12.50 0.13 -7.01
C VAL A 97 12.65 0.53 -8.47
N MET A 98 11.55 0.49 -9.21
CA MET A 98 11.47 1.06 -10.55
C MET A 98 11.24 2.56 -10.42
N LEU A 99 12.26 3.36 -10.74
CA LEU A 99 12.30 4.78 -10.40
C LEU A 99 11.20 5.59 -11.06
N THR A 100 11.02 5.48 -12.39
CA THR A 100 10.02 6.27 -13.13
C THR A 100 8.59 6.04 -12.63
N ARG A 101 8.31 4.83 -12.13
CA ARG A 101 6.97 4.43 -11.67
C ARG A 101 6.78 4.53 -10.15
N GLY A 102 7.85 4.79 -9.40
CA GLY A 102 7.81 4.78 -7.93
C GLY A 102 7.33 3.45 -7.35
N MET A 103 7.56 2.34 -8.08
CA MET A 103 7.02 1.02 -7.76
C MET A 103 8.12 0.13 -7.19
N ILE A 104 7.84 -0.55 -6.08
CA ILE A 104 8.74 -1.55 -5.52
C ILE A 104 8.42 -2.90 -6.14
N THR A 105 9.38 -3.51 -6.82
CA THR A 105 9.17 -4.71 -7.63
C THR A 105 9.66 -6.00 -6.96
N SER A 106 10.48 -5.88 -5.92
CA SER A 106 11.00 -7.00 -5.14
C SER A 106 11.32 -6.53 -3.73
N TYR A 107 11.06 -7.39 -2.75
CA TYR A 107 11.52 -7.24 -1.38
C TYR A 107 11.92 -8.62 -0.86
N LYS A 108 13.23 -8.81 -0.74
CA LYS A 108 13.84 -10.01 -0.19
C LYS A 108 14.31 -9.74 1.22
N VAL A 109 13.81 -10.51 2.16
CA VAL A 109 14.19 -10.41 3.58
C VAL A 109 14.94 -11.67 4.00
N ARG A 110 15.89 -11.53 4.92
CA ARG A 110 16.55 -12.68 5.55
C ARG A 110 15.59 -13.39 6.50
N VAL A 111 15.70 -14.71 6.57
CA VAL A 111 14.94 -15.54 7.51
C VAL A 111 15.89 -16.35 8.40
N TRP A 112 15.39 -16.81 9.55
CA TRP A 112 16.14 -17.45 10.65
C TRP A 112 17.06 -18.61 10.22
N HIS A 113 16.70 -19.34 9.17
CA HIS A 113 17.50 -20.45 8.62
C HIS A 113 18.61 -19.98 7.65
N GLY A 114 18.96 -18.69 7.67
CA GLY A 114 20.01 -18.09 6.85
C GLY A 114 19.65 -17.86 5.38
N GLY A 115 18.45 -18.25 4.96
CA GLY A 115 17.94 -18.03 3.61
C GLY A 115 17.38 -16.62 3.41
N LYS A 116 16.89 -16.36 2.19
CA LYS A 116 16.11 -15.16 1.86
C LYS A 116 14.78 -15.56 1.26
N VAL A 117 13.73 -14.80 1.59
CA VAL A 117 12.39 -15.01 1.05
C VAL A 117 11.94 -13.76 0.32
N GLU A 118 11.47 -13.94 -0.92
CA GLU A 118 10.79 -12.89 -1.70
C GLU A 118 9.38 -12.69 -1.15
N LEU A 119 9.07 -11.48 -0.69
CA LEU A 119 7.77 -11.16 -0.11
C LEU A 119 6.80 -10.57 -1.13
N LEU A 120 7.30 -9.92 -2.18
CA LEU A 120 6.46 -9.25 -3.16
C LEU A 120 6.30 -10.09 -4.42
N HIS A 121 5.06 -10.24 -4.87
CA HIS A 121 4.75 -10.88 -6.13
C HIS A 121 4.80 -9.84 -7.25
N THR A 122 5.57 -10.10 -8.29
CA THR A 122 5.59 -9.32 -9.52
C THR A 122 5.59 -10.24 -10.74
N TRP A 123 4.98 -9.77 -11.82
CA TRP A 123 4.96 -10.46 -13.10
C TRP A 123 5.04 -9.47 -14.25
N VAL A 124 5.32 -9.99 -15.43
CA VAL A 124 5.36 -9.21 -16.67
C VAL A 124 4.11 -9.54 -17.47
N GLU A 125 3.45 -8.52 -17.95
CA GLU A 125 2.27 -8.60 -18.80
C GLU A 125 2.57 -7.86 -20.11
N GLN A 126 2.17 -8.44 -21.24
CA GLN A 126 2.31 -7.81 -22.55
C GLN A 126 0.96 -7.18 -22.90
N GLU A 127 0.92 -5.84 -22.94
CA GLU A 127 -0.26 -5.08 -23.34
C GLU A 127 0.02 -4.44 -24.69
N GLU A 128 -0.66 -4.88 -25.75
CA GLU A 128 -0.54 -4.37 -27.13
C GLU A 128 0.93 -4.14 -27.58
N GLU A 129 1.47 -2.93 -27.39
CA GLU A 129 2.81 -2.49 -27.79
C GLU A 129 3.79 -2.26 -26.60
N GLU A 130 3.34 -2.38 -25.34
CA GLU A 130 4.15 -2.12 -24.14
C GLU A 130 4.30 -3.37 -23.26
N VAL A 131 5.51 -3.59 -22.75
CA VAL A 131 5.79 -4.61 -21.74
C VAL A 131 5.66 -3.96 -20.36
N VAL A 132 4.70 -4.45 -19.58
CA VAL A 132 4.29 -3.81 -18.34
C VAL A 132 4.59 -4.71 -17.15
N ILE A 133 5.25 -4.17 -16.11
CA ILE A 133 5.51 -4.91 -14.87
C ILE A 133 4.35 -4.69 -13.88
N ARG A 134 3.71 -5.78 -13.46
CA ARG A 134 2.60 -5.79 -12.52
C ARG A 134 3.02 -6.30 -11.14
N GLY A 135 2.21 -5.99 -10.14
CA GLY A 135 2.37 -6.46 -8.77
C GLY A 135 3.16 -5.49 -7.88
N GLY A 136 3.96 -6.02 -6.97
CA GLY A 136 4.86 -5.23 -6.14
C GLY A 136 4.14 -4.38 -5.10
N VAL A 137 4.64 -3.17 -4.87
CA VAL A 137 3.96 -2.13 -4.10
C VAL A 137 3.98 -0.84 -4.91
N SER A 138 2.81 -0.23 -5.10
CA SER A 138 2.66 1.05 -5.78
C SER A 138 1.69 1.94 -5.05
N SER A 139 1.96 3.24 -5.02
CA SER A 139 0.95 4.24 -4.65
C SER A 139 -0.04 4.43 -5.80
N ALA A 140 -1.34 4.38 -5.53
CA ALA A 140 -2.39 4.72 -6.49
C ALA A 140 -3.35 5.76 -5.95
N PHE A 141 -3.90 6.59 -6.82
CA PHE A 141 -5.01 7.49 -6.54
C PHE A 141 -5.88 7.61 -7.79
N ARG A 142 -7.20 7.81 -7.63
CA ARG A 142 -8.09 8.07 -8.76
C ARG A 142 -7.87 9.49 -9.26
N SER A 143 -6.98 9.64 -10.25
CA SER A 143 -6.91 10.86 -11.06
C SER A 143 -7.83 10.68 -12.27
N SER A 144 -8.68 11.65 -12.56
CA SER A 144 -9.73 11.53 -13.58
C SER A 144 -9.15 11.40 -14.99
N ASP A 145 -9.34 10.23 -15.60
CA ASP A 145 -9.45 9.93 -17.03
C ASP A 145 -8.38 10.52 -18.01
N SER A 146 -7.07 10.47 -17.69
CA SER A 146 -6.03 10.66 -18.72
C SER A 146 -4.81 9.76 -18.51
N ASP A 147 -4.37 9.09 -19.58
CA ASP A 147 -3.23 8.15 -19.63
C ASP A 147 -1.84 8.77 -19.41
N GLU A 148 -1.73 10.09 -19.24
CA GLU A 148 -0.44 10.73 -18.97
C GLU A 148 0.01 10.57 -17.51
N ILE A 149 0.59 9.42 -17.21
CA ILE A 149 1.28 9.17 -15.94
C ILE A 149 2.43 10.17 -15.79
N SER A 150 2.52 10.84 -14.64
CA SER A 150 3.65 11.70 -14.32
C SER A 150 4.75 10.87 -13.66
N ASP A 151 5.96 10.92 -14.21
CA ASP A 151 7.08 10.13 -13.69
C ASP A 151 7.55 10.61 -12.32
N TRP A 152 7.89 9.65 -11.48
CA TRP A 152 8.62 9.89 -10.24
C TRP A 152 10.09 10.22 -10.54
N ARG A 153 10.63 11.17 -9.78
CA ARG A 153 12.03 11.58 -9.86
C ARG A 153 12.72 11.30 -8.53
N LEU A 154 13.91 10.71 -8.59
CA LEU A 154 14.75 10.53 -7.42
C LEU A 154 15.21 11.89 -6.90
N GLN A 155 14.91 12.19 -5.64
CA GLN A 155 15.33 13.41 -4.96
C GLN A 155 16.58 13.18 -4.10
N GLY A 156 16.74 11.98 -3.54
CA GLY A 156 17.91 11.63 -2.74
C GLY A 156 17.85 10.21 -2.19
N ILE A 157 19.01 9.74 -1.74
CA ILE A 157 19.18 8.51 -0.96
C ILE A 157 19.91 8.87 0.32
N SER A 158 19.46 8.34 1.45
CA SER A 158 20.05 8.59 2.76
C SER A 158 20.16 7.31 3.57
N GLY A 159 20.94 7.39 4.65
CA GLY A 159 21.25 6.24 5.51
C GLY A 159 22.43 5.43 4.98
N ASP A 160 22.55 4.19 5.45
CA ASP A 160 23.65 3.29 5.13
C ASP A 160 23.21 1.81 5.15
N SER A 161 24.09 0.93 4.66
CA SER A 161 23.79 -0.49 4.52
C SER A 161 23.74 -1.27 5.84
N LYS A 162 24.15 -0.67 6.98
CA LYS A 162 24.15 -1.38 8.27
C LYS A 162 22.77 -1.35 8.91
N ASP A 163 22.14 -0.18 8.93
CA ASP A 163 20.91 0.03 9.70
C ASP A 163 19.68 0.27 8.82
N CYS A 164 19.78 1.19 7.87
CA CYS A 164 18.64 1.63 7.08
C CYS A 164 19.09 2.37 5.82
N VAL A 165 18.52 1.99 4.68
CA VAL A 165 18.64 2.73 3.43
C VAL A 165 17.28 3.35 3.11
N GLN A 166 17.25 4.65 2.87
CA GLN A 166 16.05 5.38 2.49
C GLN A 166 16.20 6.03 1.12
N MET A 167 15.13 5.96 0.33
CA MET A 167 15.04 6.58 -0.99
C MET A 167 13.87 7.56 -1.00
N GLU A 168 14.13 8.79 -1.42
CA GLU A 168 13.12 9.82 -1.57
C GLU A 168 12.81 10.05 -3.05
N LEU A 169 11.55 9.85 -3.42
CA LEU A 169 11.00 10.13 -4.74
C LEU A 169 10.03 11.31 -4.65
N ARG A 170 10.01 12.12 -5.70
CA ARG A 170 9.10 13.26 -5.84
C ARG A 170 8.39 13.20 -7.18
N ARG A 171 7.11 13.53 -7.17
CA ARG A 171 6.27 13.63 -8.36
C ARG A 171 5.38 14.86 -8.24
N SER A 172 5.29 15.62 -9.33
CA SER A 172 4.27 16.65 -9.48
C SER A 172 3.12 16.07 -10.28
N ASP A 173 1.88 16.34 -9.89
CA ASP A 173 0.74 15.91 -10.69
C ASP A 173 0.55 16.85 -11.89
N LYS A 174 0.52 16.29 -13.10
CA LYS A 174 0.34 17.08 -14.33
C LYS A 174 -1.02 17.78 -14.39
N LYS A 175 -2.06 17.18 -13.80
CA LYS A 175 -3.44 17.66 -13.86
C LYS A 175 -3.74 18.62 -12.71
N ILE A 176 -3.38 18.23 -11.49
CA ILE A 176 -3.52 19.05 -10.30
C ILE A 176 -2.16 19.64 -9.96
N LYS A 177 -1.77 20.69 -10.70
CA LYS A 177 -0.45 21.33 -10.58
C LYS A 177 -0.12 21.81 -9.16
N GLU A 178 -1.17 22.05 -8.37
CA GLU A 178 -1.12 22.45 -6.98
C GLU A 178 -0.70 21.31 -6.04
N ILE A 179 -0.79 20.05 -6.46
CA ILE A 179 -0.43 18.89 -5.64
C ILE A 179 0.99 18.44 -5.93
N GLU A 180 1.74 18.30 -4.84
CA GLU A 180 3.04 17.65 -4.84
C GLU A 180 2.98 16.34 -4.06
N LEU A 181 3.49 15.29 -4.68
CA LEU A 181 3.60 13.96 -4.10
C LEU A 181 5.06 13.69 -3.76
N LYS A 182 5.27 13.17 -2.56
CA LYS A 182 6.56 12.69 -2.08
C LYS A 182 6.38 11.26 -1.58
N GLN A 183 7.26 10.37 -2.01
CA GLN A 183 7.29 8.99 -1.54
C GLN A 183 8.65 8.70 -0.91
N ILE A 184 8.65 8.16 0.31
CA ILE A 184 9.86 7.69 0.98
C ILE A 184 9.79 6.18 1.10
N ILE A 185 10.76 5.49 0.51
CA ILE A 185 10.92 4.04 0.61
C ILE A 185 12.05 3.78 1.60
N SER A 186 11.77 3.06 2.69
CA SER A 186 12.77 2.76 3.72
C SER A 186 12.95 1.26 3.86
N LEU A 187 14.18 0.79 3.66
CA LEU A 187 14.58 -0.60 3.88
C LEU A 187 15.37 -0.69 5.20
N ARG A 188 14.81 -1.43 6.16
CA ARG A 188 15.46 -1.84 7.41
C ARG A 188 15.63 -3.35 7.44
N GLU A 189 16.34 -3.84 8.43
CA GLU A 189 16.71 -5.26 8.57
C GLU A 189 15.56 -6.22 8.23
N ASN A 190 14.38 -6.02 8.84
CA ASN A 190 13.21 -6.89 8.68
C ASN A 190 11.95 -6.16 8.20
N THR A 191 12.07 -4.88 7.83
CA THR A 191 10.93 -4.03 7.51
C THR A 191 11.17 -3.21 6.27
N LEU A 192 10.25 -3.30 5.31
CA LEU A 192 10.12 -2.36 4.21
C LEU A 192 8.96 -1.42 4.51
N SER A 193 9.21 -0.11 4.46
CA SER A 193 8.19 0.92 4.67
C SER A 193 8.05 1.79 3.44
N ILE A 194 6.81 2.14 3.10
CA ILE A 194 6.47 3.09 2.05
C ILE A 194 5.64 4.19 2.69
N GLU A 195 6.19 5.40 2.74
CA GLU A 195 5.48 6.60 3.16
C GLU A 195 5.10 7.41 1.93
N LEU A 196 3.83 7.82 1.85
CA LEU A 196 3.30 8.72 0.85
C LEU A 196 2.86 10.02 1.54
N SER A 197 3.40 11.13 1.07
CA SER A 197 3.03 12.48 1.51
C SER A 197 2.46 13.28 0.34
N MET A 198 1.34 13.95 0.59
CA MET A 198 0.63 14.78 -0.39
C MET A 198 0.55 16.20 0.15
N THR A 199 1.05 17.16 -0.62
CA THR A 199 1.07 18.58 -0.23
C THR A 199 0.19 19.39 -1.18
N ASN A 200 -0.79 20.11 -0.64
CA ASN A 200 -1.58 21.06 -1.40
C ASN A 200 -0.90 22.45 -1.36
N LYS A 201 -0.24 22.83 -2.45
CA LYS A 201 0.37 24.15 -2.64
C LYS A 201 -0.59 25.19 -3.21
N GLY A 202 -1.79 24.75 -3.57
CA GLY A 202 -2.84 25.61 -4.10
C GLY A 202 -3.53 26.42 -3.02
N ILE A 203 -4.42 27.30 -3.45
CA ILE A 203 -5.22 28.17 -2.59
C ILE A 203 -6.59 27.57 -2.22
N SER A 204 -7.03 26.52 -2.93
CA SER A 204 -8.30 25.85 -2.72
C SER A 204 -8.12 24.47 -2.08
N PRO A 205 -9.07 24.00 -1.25
CA PRO A 205 -9.08 22.63 -0.75
C PRO A 205 -9.20 21.62 -1.89
N ILE A 206 -8.55 20.47 -1.76
CA ILE A 206 -8.60 19.39 -2.75
C ILE A 206 -9.09 18.10 -2.09
N LYS A 207 -9.93 17.35 -2.80
CA LYS A 207 -10.35 16.00 -2.42
C LYS A 207 -9.66 14.99 -3.30
N LEU A 208 -9.02 13.99 -2.68
CA LEU A 208 -8.32 12.91 -3.35
C LEU A 208 -9.04 11.60 -3.09
N GLU A 209 -9.50 10.98 -4.17
CA GLU A 209 -10.23 9.72 -4.14
C GLU A 209 -9.30 8.55 -4.46
N GLY A 210 -9.62 7.36 -3.96
CA GLY A 210 -8.94 6.13 -4.36
C GLY A 210 -7.47 6.04 -3.95
N CYS A 211 -7.04 6.83 -2.96
CA CYS A 211 -5.65 6.82 -2.48
C CYS A 211 -5.33 5.47 -1.83
N SER A 212 -4.21 4.84 -2.18
CA SER A 212 -3.83 3.55 -1.60
C SER A 212 -2.34 3.26 -1.70
N LEU A 213 -1.86 2.42 -0.77
CA LEU A 213 -0.55 1.77 -0.80
C LEU A 213 -0.76 0.26 -0.69
N VAL A 214 -1.22 -0.36 -1.78
CA VAL A 214 -1.49 -1.82 -1.79
C VAL A 214 -0.25 -2.59 -2.19
N SER A 215 0.04 -3.66 -1.46
CA SER A 215 1.10 -4.61 -1.75
C SER A 215 0.54 -5.91 -2.33
N TYR A 216 1.22 -6.47 -3.31
CA TYR A 216 0.99 -7.82 -3.81
C TYR A 216 1.92 -8.77 -3.08
N LEU A 217 1.41 -9.46 -2.06
CA LEU A 217 2.19 -10.40 -1.27
C LEU A 217 2.26 -11.75 -1.97
N THR A 218 3.47 -12.29 -2.12
CA THR A 218 3.68 -13.65 -2.63
C THR A 218 3.22 -14.66 -1.59
N VAL A 219 2.37 -15.59 -2.01
CA VAL A 219 1.89 -16.71 -1.18
C VAL A 219 2.04 -18.04 -1.91
N SER A 220 2.08 -19.17 -1.19
CA SER A 220 2.09 -20.49 -1.82
C SER A 220 0.78 -20.73 -2.54
N THR A 221 -0.32 -20.61 -1.80
CA THR A 221 -1.69 -20.72 -2.32
C THR A 221 -2.63 -19.95 -1.41
N PRO A 222 -3.77 -19.44 -1.93
CA PRO A 222 -4.75 -18.74 -1.10
C PRO A 222 -5.38 -19.62 -0.01
N GLU A 223 -5.43 -20.94 -0.17
CA GLU A 223 -5.94 -21.89 0.82
C GLU A 223 -5.03 -22.05 2.04
N ALA A 224 -3.71 -21.92 1.84
CA ALA A 224 -2.73 -21.95 2.91
C ALA A 224 -2.49 -20.57 3.56
N THR A 225 -3.23 -19.55 3.11
CA THR A 225 -3.04 -18.16 3.52
C THR A 225 -4.17 -17.66 4.41
N TYR A 226 -3.79 -16.99 5.49
CA TYR A 226 -4.70 -16.48 6.52
C TYR A 226 -4.32 -15.06 6.90
N ALA A 227 -5.30 -14.17 7.05
CA ALA A 227 -5.14 -12.89 7.73
C ALA A 227 -5.60 -13.04 9.18
N VAL A 228 -4.79 -12.61 10.15
CA VAL A 228 -5.02 -12.80 11.58
C VAL A 228 -5.00 -11.45 12.29
N GLY A 229 -5.99 -11.22 13.15
CA GLY A 229 -6.13 -9.99 13.94
C GLY A 229 -7.14 -8.99 13.38
N LEU A 230 -7.98 -9.39 12.42
CA LEU A 230 -9.07 -8.55 11.89
C LEU A 230 -10.40 -8.72 12.64
N GLU A 231 -10.46 -9.58 13.67
CA GLU A 231 -11.67 -9.78 14.48
C GLU A 231 -12.24 -8.45 14.99
N GLY A 232 -13.55 -8.28 14.83
CA GLY A 232 -14.26 -7.05 15.19
C GLY A 232 -14.08 -5.88 14.22
N SER A 233 -13.35 -6.08 13.10
CA SER A 233 -13.26 -5.08 12.05
C SER A 233 -14.51 -5.14 11.17
N ASP A 234 -15.09 -3.98 10.91
CA ASP A 234 -16.13 -3.83 9.92
C ASP A 234 -15.54 -4.02 8.51
N PHE A 235 -16.31 -4.54 7.57
CA PHE A 235 -15.91 -4.61 6.16
C PHE A 235 -17.08 -4.28 5.24
N VAL A 236 -16.73 -3.79 4.06
CA VAL A 236 -17.63 -3.61 2.92
C VAL A 236 -17.07 -4.42 1.75
N GLU A 237 -17.91 -5.28 1.17
CA GLU A 237 -17.54 -5.95 -0.08
C GLU A 237 -17.52 -4.95 -1.24
N THR A 238 -16.57 -5.10 -2.15
CA THR A 238 -16.40 -4.16 -3.26
C THR A 238 -15.92 -4.89 -4.50
N THR A 239 -15.90 -4.23 -5.66
CA THR A 239 -15.27 -4.78 -6.85
C THR A 239 -13.76 -4.84 -6.67
N PRO A 240 -13.04 -5.75 -7.35
CA PRO A 240 -11.58 -5.78 -7.28
C PRO A 240 -10.97 -4.43 -7.66
N PHE A 241 -10.23 -3.85 -6.72
CA PHE A 241 -9.42 -2.67 -6.88
C PHE A 241 -7.98 -3.14 -7.10
N LEU A 242 -7.51 -3.06 -8.35
CA LEU A 242 -6.13 -3.41 -8.68
C LEU A 242 -5.38 -2.14 -9.08
N PRO A 243 -4.50 -1.63 -8.20
CA PRO A 243 -3.74 -0.43 -8.53
C PRO A 243 -2.75 -0.72 -9.67
N ARG A 244 -2.75 0.16 -10.67
CA ARG A 244 -1.81 0.21 -11.81
C ARG A 244 -1.07 1.54 -11.77
N PHE A 245 0.20 1.59 -11.37
CA PHE A 245 1.08 2.77 -11.56
C PHE A 245 0.47 4.16 -11.25
N GLY A 246 -0.16 4.36 -10.10
CA GLY A 246 -0.80 5.65 -9.82
C GLY A 246 -2.23 5.79 -10.35
N VAL A 247 -2.73 4.82 -11.12
CA VAL A 247 -4.08 4.74 -11.70
C VAL A 247 -4.82 3.54 -11.11
N VAL A 248 -6.11 3.69 -10.90
CA VAL A 248 -6.97 2.64 -10.35
C VAL A 248 -7.68 1.94 -11.48
N GLN A 249 -7.65 0.61 -11.49
CA GLN A 249 -8.55 -0.15 -12.31
C GLN A 249 -9.71 -0.75 -11.55
N GLY A 250 -10.88 -0.53 -12.13
CA GLY A 250 -12.17 -1.05 -11.75
C GLY A 250 -13.18 -0.44 -12.71
N GLU A 251 -14.08 -1.26 -13.26
CA GLU A 251 -15.18 -0.76 -14.06
C GLU A 251 -16.00 0.23 -13.20
N LYS A 252 -16.40 1.36 -13.80
CA LYS A 252 -17.39 2.27 -13.20
C LYS A 252 -18.76 1.56 -13.24
N GLU A 253 -18.88 0.41 -12.59
CA GLU A 253 -20.20 -0.13 -12.27
C GLU A 253 -20.83 0.81 -11.24
N GLU A 254 -22.13 1.08 -11.41
CA GLU A 254 -22.90 1.85 -10.42
C GLU A 254 -22.61 1.28 -9.04
N GLU A 255 -22.08 2.11 -8.13
CA GLU A 255 -21.75 1.75 -6.75
C GLU A 255 -23.02 1.28 -6.03
N LYS A 256 -23.38 0.00 -6.21
CA LYS A 256 -24.26 -0.65 -5.26
C LYS A 256 -23.46 -0.75 -3.96
N PRO A 257 -24.00 -0.26 -2.83
CA PRO A 257 -23.33 -0.47 -1.55
C PRO A 257 -23.17 -1.97 -1.38
N GLY A 258 -21.92 -2.44 -1.38
CA GLY A 258 -21.64 -3.84 -1.17
C GLY A 258 -22.18 -4.27 0.18
N PHE A 259 -22.50 -5.56 0.31
CA PHE A 259 -22.95 -6.09 1.58
C PHE A 259 -21.84 -5.89 2.62
N GLY A 260 -22.18 -5.24 3.73
CA GLY A 260 -21.27 -5.01 4.84
C GLY A 260 -21.40 -6.07 5.92
N GLY A 261 -20.39 -6.21 6.76
CA GLY A 261 -20.41 -7.09 7.92
C GLY A 261 -19.28 -6.79 8.88
N GLU A 262 -19.18 -7.57 9.94
CA GLU A 262 -18.09 -7.53 10.91
C GLU A 262 -17.33 -8.86 10.80
N GLU A 263 -15.99 -8.82 10.93
CA GLU A 263 -15.20 -10.05 10.93
C GLU A 263 -15.35 -10.76 12.28
N GLU A 264 -16.12 -11.84 12.30
CA GLU A 264 -16.46 -12.59 13.53
C GLU A 264 -15.34 -13.52 14.02
N SER A 265 -14.38 -13.85 13.15
CA SER A 265 -13.31 -14.80 13.45
C SER A 265 -11.96 -14.11 13.65
N ASN A 266 -11.14 -14.68 14.52
CA ASN A 266 -9.76 -14.24 14.74
C ASN A 266 -8.86 -14.44 13.50
N TYR A 267 -9.26 -15.29 12.57
CA TYR A 267 -8.58 -15.46 11.28
C TYR A 267 -9.55 -15.45 10.10
N LYS A 268 -9.11 -14.83 9.01
CA LYS A 268 -9.75 -14.88 7.70
C LYS A 268 -8.92 -15.74 6.76
N GLN A 269 -9.44 -16.90 6.37
CA GLN A 269 -8.81 -17.72 5.33
C GLN A 269 -9.08 -17.10 3.96
N LEU A 270 -8.04 -17.01 3.12
CA LEU A 270 -8.09 -16.30 1.83
C LEU A 270 -8.37 -17.24 0.64
N ASN A 271 -9.00 -18.39 0.87
CA ASN A 271 -9.20 -19.45 -0.13
C ASN A 271 -10.25 -19.14 -1.21
N ARG A 272 -11.17 -18.23 -0.92
CA ARG A 272 -12.22 -17.77 -1.85
C ARG A 272 -11.82 -16.44 -2.47
N GLU A 273 -12.34 -16.21 -3.66
CA GLU A 273 -12.27 -14.88 -4.26
C GLU A 273 -13.00 -13.90 -3.35
N MET A 274 -12.35 -12.79 -3.02
CA MET A 274 -12.91 -11.74 -2.19
C MET A 274 -12.22 -10.42 -2.47
N SER A 275 -12.98 -9.33 -2.36
CA SER A 275 -12.48 -7.95 -2.41
C SER A 275 -13.22 -7.18 -1.33
N ARG A 276 -12.50 -6.71 -0.32
CA ARG A 276 -13.06 -6.06 0.87
C ARG A 276 -12.29 -4.82 1.24
N ILE A 277 -13.03 -3.82 1.70
CA ILE A 277 -12.48 -2.67 2.39
C ILE A 277 -12.84 -2.83 3.85
N TYR A 278 -11.82 -3.02 4.69
CA TYR A 278 -11.96 -3.10 6.13
C TYR A 278 -11.90 -1.69 6.73
N THR A 279 -12.88 -1.37 7.57
CA THR A 279 -12.94 -0.20 8.44
C THR A 279 -12.79 -0.64 9.89
N CYS A 280 -12.39 0.27 10.78
CA CYS A 280 -12.12 -0.08 12.19
C CYS A 280 -11.03 -1.16 12.38
N ALA A 281 -10.27 -1.49 11.34
CA ALA A 281 -9.18 -2.46 11.38
C ALA A 281 -8.11 -2.05 12.42
N PRO A 282 -7.34 -2.98 12.99
CA PRO A 282 -6.18 -2.59 13.80
C PRO A 282 -5.14 -1.83 12.97
N LYS A 283 -4.21 -1.14 13.67
CA LYS A 283 -3.05 -0.49 13.03
C LYS A 283 -2.09 -1.49 12.38
N SER A 284 -2.11 -2.74 12.83
CA SER A 284 -1.34 -3.82 12.23
C SER A 284 -2.05 -5.15 12.41
N PHE A 285 -1.92 -6.03 11.43
CA PHE A 285 -2.40 -7.41 11.48
C PHE A 285 -1.40 -8.31 10.74
N THR A 286 -1.53 -9.62 10.90
CA THR A 286 -0.55 -10.58 10.34
C THR A 286 -1.15 -11.38 9.21
N VAL A 287 -0.44 -11.49 8.11
CA VAL A 287 -0.70 -12.43 7.03
C VAL A 287 0.22 -13.63 7.23
N ILE A 288 -0.37 -14.81 7.37
CA ILE A 288 0.36 -16.07 7.56
C ILE A 288 0.17 -16.93 6.33
N ASP A 289 1.28 -17.41 5.78
CA ASP A 289 1.30 -18.41 4.74
C ASP A 289 1.94 -19.69 5.29
N ARG A 290 1.09 -20.71 5.49
CA ARG A 290 1.51 -22.00 6.05
C ARG A 290 2.34 -22.81 5.05
N GLY A 291 2.09 -22.67 3.75
CA GLY A 291 2.82 -23.41 2.72
C GLY A 291 4.25 -22.89 2.55
N ARG A 292 4.45 -21.57 2.67
CA ARG A 292 5.79 -20.95 2.69
C ARG A 292 6.45 -20.94 4.07
N ARG A 293 5.71 -21.32 5.13
CA ARG A 293 6.14 -21.20 6.54
C ARG A 293 6.65 -19.80 6.87
N ASN A 294 5.92 -18.81 6.38
CA ASN A 294 6.30 -17.41 6.46
C ASN A 294 5.12 -16.57 6.90
N SER A 295 5.40 -15.41 7.46
CA SER A 295 4.40 -14.44 7.87
C SER A 295 4.90 -13.03 7.57
N VAL A 296 3.94 -12.12 7.36
CA VAL A 296 4.19 -10.70 7.15
C VAL A 296 3.22 -9.93 8.01
N VAL A 297 3.74 -9.07 8.88
CA VAL A 297 2.94 -8.09 9.61
C VAL A 297 2.74 -6.89 8.70
N VAL A 298 1.48 -6.61 8.38
CA VAL A 298 1.06 -5.44 7.61
C VAL A 298 0.69 -4.35 8.59
N GLY A 299 1.48 -3.28 8.65
CA GLY A 299 1.24 -2.11 9.48
C GLY A 299 0.80 -0.90 8.66
N ARG A 300 -0.01 -0.03 9.24
CA ARG A 300 -0.49 1.21 8.62
C ARG A 300 -0.39 2.42 9.53
N GLU A 301 -0.17 3.58 8.92
CA GLU A 301 -0.36 4.90 9.52
C GLU A 301 -1.08 5.83 8.54
N GLY A 302 -1.85 6.79 9.06
CA GLY A 302 -2.45 7.86 8.25
C GLY A 302 -3.71 7.51 7.45
N PHE A 303 -3.89 6.24 7.10
CA PHE A 303 -5.10 5.72 6.47
C PHE A 303 -6.02 5.10 7.53
N GLU A 304 -7.34 5.23 7.37
CA GLU A 304 -8.34 4.60 8.26
C GLU A 304 -8.84 3.25 7.73
N GLU A 305 -8.67 2.99 6.44
CA GLU A 305 -9.19 1.81 5.75
C GLU A 305 -8.05 0.88 5.32
N VAL A 306 -8.37 -0.40 5.20
CA VAL A 306 -7.47 -1.42 4.65
C VAL A 306 -8.17 -2.13 3.50
N TYR A 307 -7.57 -2.10 2.33
CA TYR A 307 -8.01 -2.92 1.21
C TYR A 307 -7.40 -4.32 1.30
N MET A 308 -8.24 -5.33 1.05
CA MET A 308 -7.82 -6.72 0.96
C MET A 308 -8.51 -7.41 -0.20
N TYR A 309 -7.71 -8.05 -1.05
CA TYR A 309 -8.17 -8.87 -2.15
C TYR A 309 -7.46 -10.21 -2.20
N SER A 310 -8.25 -11.26 -2.41
CA SER A 310 -7.77 -12.58 -2.78
C SER A 310 -8.41 -12.97 -4.10
N PRO A 311 -7.62 -13.42 -5.10
CA PRO A 311 -8.17 -14.02 -6.32
C PRO A 311 -8.82 -15.39 -6.05
N GLY A 312 -8.64 -15.94 -4.85
CA GLY A 312 -9.09 -17.27 -4.49
C GLY A 312 -8.35 -18.39 -5.21
N SER A 313 -8.75 -19.60 -4.90
CA SER A 313 -8.18 -20.87 -5.38
C SER A 313 -8.42 -21.19 -6.86
N ARG A 314 -9.31 -20.44 -7.53
CA ARG A 314 -9.75 -20.72 -8.91
C ARG A 314 -8.81 -20.14 -9.98
N LEU A 315 -7.76 -19.44 -9.58
CA LEU A 315 -6.76 -18.93 -10.53
C LEU A 315 -5.86 -20.10 -10.99
N GLU A 316 -6.31 -20.82 -12.02
CA GLU A 316 -5.46 -21.72 -12.81
C GLU A 316 -4.48 -20.90 -13.65
N SER A 317 -3.50 -20.24 -13.04
CA SER A 317 -2.41 -19.63 -13.80
C SER A 317 -1.08 -20.22 -13.39
N TYR A 318 -0.37 -20.69 -14.41
CA TYR A 318 0.90 -21.44 -14.41
C TYR A 318 2.11 -20.65 -13.85
N THR A 319 1.89 -19.64 -13.00
CA THR A 319 2.97 -18.93 -12.32
C THR A 319 3.39 -19.70 -11.08
N LYS A 320 4.70 -19.79 -10.81
CA LYS A 320 5.28 -20.57 -9.70
C LYS A 320 4.91 -20.07 -8.29
N SER A 321 4.00 -19.09 -8.17
CA SER A 321 3.56 -18.50 -6.90
C SER A 321 2.24 -17.73 -7.05
N ALA A 322 1.31 -17.90 -6.12
CA ALA A 322 0.08 -17.12 -6.02
C ALA A 322 0.32 -15.78 -5.29
N TYR A 323 -0.70 -14.90 -5.28
CA TYR A 323 -0.63 -13.62 -4.57
C TYR A 323 -1.94 -13.27 -3.86
N VAL A 324 -1.83 -12.37 -2.89
CA VAL A 324 -2.95 -11.62 -2.31
C VAL A 324 -2.60 -10.14 -2.28
N CYS A 325 -3.60 -9.26 -2.45
CA CYS A 325 -3.38 -7.81 -2.44
C CYS A 325 -3.83 -7.24 -1.11
N ILE A 326 -2.94 -6.59 -0.38
CA ILE A 326 -3.21 -6.07 0.96
C ILE A 326 -2.51 -4.74 1.16
N GLY A 327 -3.20 -3.74 1.69
CA GLY A 327 -2.57 -2.52 2.13
C GLY A 327 -3.55 -1.44 2.56
N PRO A 328 -3.05 -0.36 3.20
CA PRO A 328 -3.89 0.74 3.61
C PRO A 328 -4.42 1.53 2.41
N SER A 329 -5.64 2.06 2.55
CA SER A 329 -6.35 2.75 1.49
C SER A 329 -7.34 3.80 2.00
N SER A 330 -7.86 4.59 1.07
CA SER A 330 -8.90 5.60 1.23
C SER A 330 -9.84 5.50 0.02
N LEU A 331 -10.58 4.38 -0.04
CA LEU A 331 -11.48 4.04 -1.14
C LEU A 331 -12.93 4.43 -0.84
N LEU A 332 -13.37 4.35 0.44
CA LEU A 332 -14.72 4.77 0.84
C LEU A 332 -14.76 6.26 1.17
N SER A 333 -13.73 6.75 1.86
CA SER A 333 -13.65 8.13 2.33
C SER A 333 -12.54 8.89 1.59
N PRO A 334 -12.85 9.91 0.78
CA PRO A 334 -11.83 10.73 0.13
C PRO A 334 -10.98 11.53 1.13
N ILE A 335 -9.70 11.68 0.84
CA ILE A 335 -8.79 12.51 1.63
C ILE A 335 -9.06 13.98 1.29
N SER A 336 -9.46 14.77 2.29
CA SER A 336 -9.65 16.22 2.14
C SER A 336 -8.40 16.97 2.60
N LEU A 337 -7.80 17.76 1.71
CA LEU A 337 -6.55 18.47 1.94
C LEU A 337 -6.73 19.97 1.71
N GLU A 338 -6.73 20.74 2.81
CA GLU A 338 -6.80 22.20 2.80
C GLU A 338 -5.56 22.84 2.16
N SER A 339 -5.68 24.11 1.76
CA SER A 339 -4.56 24.90 1.23
C SER A 339 -3.38 24.95 2.21
N GLY A 340 -2.18 24.63 1.73
CA GLY A 340 -0.94 24.64 2.52
C GLY A 340 -0.78 23.47 3.49
N CYS A 341 -1.73 22.51 3.49
CA CYS A 341 -1.65 21.32 4.34
C CYS A 341 -0.91 20.18 3.67
N VAL A 342 -0.35 19.31 4.50
CA VAL A 342 0.27 18.04 4.11
C VAL A 342 -0.50 16.90 4.76
N TRP A 343 -0.85 15.89 3.97
CA TRP A 343 -1.35 14.60 4.45
C TRP A 343 -0.26 13.54 4.28
N ARG A 344 -0.18 12.60 5.23
CA ARG A 344 0.80 11.50 5.23
C ARG A 344 0.12 10.17 5.52
N GLY A 345 0.43 9.15 4.72
CA GLY A 345 0.05 7.76 4.94
C GLY A 345 1.23 6.81 4.75
N VAL A 346 1.24 5.69 5.48
CA VAL A 346 2.37 4.76 5.51
C VAL A 346 1.89 3.31 5.46
N LEU A 347 2.57 2.48 4.67
CA LEU A 347 2.51 1.02 4.71
C LEU A 347 3.83 0.49 5.29
N HIS A 348 3.74 -0.45 6.24
CA HIS A 348 4.85 -1.24 6.74
C HIS A 348 4.65 -2.71 6.40
N LEU A 349 5.67 -3.33 5.79
CA LEU A 349 5.77 -4.77 5.59
C LEU A 349 6.91 -5.31 6.44
N HIS A 350 6.56 -5.90 7.58
CA HIS A 350 7.52 -6.45 8.53
C HIS A 350 7.52 -7.98 8.49
N ASN A 351 8.69 -8.60 8.39
CA ASN A 351 8.83 -10.05 8.46
C ASN A 351 9.37 -10.47 9.85
N PRO A 352 8.57 -11.13 10.69
CA PRO A 352 8.99 -11.54 12.03
C PRO A 352 9.80 -12.84 12.06
N ASN A 353 10.08 -13.49 10.91
CA ASN A 353 10.74 -14.79 10.81
C ASN A 353 12.26 -14.69 10.58
N SER A 354 12.85 -13.56 10.97
CA SER A 354 14.25 -13.18 10.72
C SER A 354 15.21 -13.74 11.75
#